data_AF-A0A964YH76-F1
#
_entry.id   AF-A0A964YH76-F1
#
_cell.length_a   1.000
_cell.length_b   1.000
_cell.length_c   1.000
_cell.angle_alpha   90.00
_cell.angle_beta   90.00
_cell.angle_gamma   90.00
#
_symmetry.space_group_name_H-M   'P 1'
#
loop_
_entity.id
_entity.type
_entity.pdbx_description
1 polymer ?
#
loop_
_entity_poly.entity_id
_entity_poly.type
_entity_poly.pdbx_seq_one_letter_code
_entity_poly.pdbx_strand_id
1 'polypeptide(L)'
;IITLVGGTVGGYISFAGAHRLIDAGKTGPDNIRSVSKSAVSAILLASTMRVLLFLAALGVVAKGIALNQANPAADVFQQAAGMIGYKIFGIVMWSAAITSVVGSAYTSVSFLKSMHASINKRESLILTLFVLISLTVFIIVGQPVKILVAVGALNGFILPVALILIIVGSGNKKIVGAYLHPTWLKMFGWIVVAATIFLSVKSFL
;
A
#
# COMPACT_ATOMS: atom_id res chain seq x y z
N ILE A 1 -11.41 -9.23 6.47
CA ILE A 1 -11.20 -7.83 6.93
C ILE A 1 -9.72 -7.48 7.00
N ILE A 2 -8.88 -8.29 7.67
CA ILE A 2 -7.44 -8.03 7.75
C ILE A 2 -6.76 -7.90 6.37
N THR A 3 -7.20 -8.68 5.39
CA THR A 3 -6.76 -8.61 4.00
C THR A 3 -7.06 -7.27 3.33
N LEU A 4 -8.21 -6.66 3.64
CA LEU A 4 -8.58 -5.33 3.14
C LEU A 4 -7.74 -4.23 3.80
N VAL A 5 -7.47 -4.35 5.10
CA VAL A 5 -6.61 -3.43 5.85
C VAL A 5 -5.17 -3.52 5.36
N GLY A 6 -4.64 -4.73 5.23
CA GLY A 6 -3.30 -5.01 4.72
C GLY A 6 -3.12 -4.62 3.26
N GLY A 7 -4.18 -4.68 2.45
CA GLY A 7 -4.16 -4.22 1.07
C GLY A 7 -4.07 -2.69 0.92
N THR A 8 -4.37 -1.91 1.96
CA THR A 8 -4.45 -0.43 1.87
C THR A 8 -3.42 0.29 2.72
N VAL A 9 -3.15 -0.26 3.89
CA VAL A 9 -2.19 0.26 4.85
C VAL A 9 -1.12 -0.80 5.11
N GLY A 10 -0.77 -1.59 4.09
CA GLY A 10 0.22 -2.66 4.24
C GLY A 10 1.53 -2.13 4.82
N GLY A 11 2.15 -2.90 5.72
CA GLY A 11 3.30 -2.43 6.51
C GLY A 11 4.43 -1.82 5.68
N TYR A 12 4.67 -2.28 4.45
CA TYR A 12 5.70 -1.73 3.56
C TYR A 12 5.36 -0.33 2.99
N ILE A 13 4.07 0.00 2.81
CA ILE A 13 3.63 1.26 2.19
C ILE A 13 4.06 2.46 3.04
N SER A 14 4.03 2.31 4.37
CA SER A 14 4.49 3.32 5.33
C SER A 14 5.97 3.66 5.16
N PHE A 15 6.79 2.71 4.71
CA PHE A 15 8.22 2.93 4.47
C PHE A 15 8.52 3.38 3.04
N ALA A 16 7.77 2.87 2.05
CA ALA A 16 7.92 3.20 0.64
C ALA A 16 7.90 4.72 0.37
N GLY A 17 6.92 5.42 0.96
CA GLY A 17 6.80 6.87 0.83
C GLY A 17 7.96 7.61 1.52
N ALA A 18 8.34 7.17 2.71
CA ALA A 18 9.43 7.77 3.48
C ALA A 18 10.77 7.63 2.76
N HIS A 19 11.10 6.44 2.25
CA HIS A 19 12.35 6.20 1.52
C HIS A 19 12.48 7.08 0.27
N ARG A 20 11.39 7.24 -0.51
CA ARG A 20 11.40 8.14 -1.68
C ARG A 20 11.65 9.60 -1.31
N LEU A 21 11.08 10.06 -0.20
CA LEU A 21 11.29 11.43 0.28
C LEU A 21 12.74 11.62 0.75
N ILE A 22 13.32 10.62 1.41
CA ILE A 22 14.73 10.64 1.85
C ILE A 22 15.66 10.64 0.63
N ASP A 23 15.44 9.77 -0.35
CA ASP A 23 16.25 9.72 -1.58
C ASP A 23 16.11 11.01 -2.42
N ALA A 24 14.96 11.70 -2.34
CA ALA A 24 14.76 13.02 -2.95
C ALA A 24 15.35 14.18 -2.12
N GLY A 25 16.09 13.91 -1.04
CA GLY A 25 16.71 14.91 -0.17
C GLY A 25 15.71 15.71 0.69
N LYS A 26 14.47 15.24 0.83
CA LYS A 26 13.42 15.91 1.64
C LYS A 26 13.50 15.45 3.10
N THR A 27 14.60 15.77 3.76
CA THR A 27 14.87 15.42 5.17
C THR A 27 14.87 16.65 6.08
N GLY A 28 14.71 16.45 7.39
CA GLY A 28 14.77 17.52 8.38
C GLY A 28 13.44 18.23 8.68
N PRO A 29 13.43 19.11 9.71
CA PRO A 29 12.20 19.68 10.26
C PRO A 29 11.46 20.62 9.29
N ASP A 30 12.18 21.31 8.41
CA ASP A 30 11.59 22.26 7.44
C ASP A 30 10.67 21.57 6.43
N ASN A 31 10.88 20.28 6.18
CA ASN A 31 10.09 19.50 5.24
C ASN A 31 8.79 18.94 5.86
N ILE A 32 8.61 19.00 7.19
CA ILE A 32 7.49 18.34 7.89
C ILE A 32 6.13 18.79 7.35
N ARG A 33 5.95 20.08 7.09
CA ARG A 33 4.68 20.62 6.55
C ARG A 33 4.39 20.09 5.15
N SER A 34 5.42 20.02 4.30
CA SER A 34 5.30 19.50 2.93
C SER A 34 5.00 18.01 2.92
N VAL A 35 5.71 17.23 3.73
CA VAL A 35 5.49 15.78 3.89
C VAL A 35 4.10 15.50 4.43
N SER A 36 3.65 16.24 5.46
CA SER A 36 2.31 16.10 6.03
C SER A 36 1.22 16.43 5.01
N LYS A 37 1.37 17.54 4.26
CA LYS A 37 0.42 17.92 3.21
C LYS A 37 0.35 16.86 2.10
N SER A 38 1.51 16.34 1.68
CA SER A 38 1.58 15.26 0.69
C SER A 38 0.87 14.00 1.19
N ALA A 39 1.17 13.54 2.41
CA ALA A 39 0.53 12.37 3.01
C ALA A 39 -1.00 12.53 3.12
N VAL A 40 -1.48 13.67 3.63
CA VAL A 40 -2.92 13.94 3.76
C VAL A 40 -3.59 13.99 2.38
N SER A 41 -2.98 14.65 1.39
CA SER A 41 -3.53 14.69 0.03
C SER A 41 -3.65 13.30 -0.60
N ALA A 42 -2.65 12.44 -0.40
CA ALA A 42 -2.67 11.06 -0.89
C ALA A 42 -3.77 10.23 -0.21
N ILE A 43 -3.92 10.36 1.11
CA ILE A 43 -4.98 9.69 1.88
C ILE A 43 -6.37 10.14 1.42
N LEU A 44 -6.58 11.45 1.26
CA LEU A 44 -7.85 12.00 0.80
C LEU A 44 -8.18 11.54 -0.62
N LEU A 45 -7.22 11.62 -1.55
CA LEU A 45 -7.41 11.18 -2.92
C LEU A 45 -7.76 9.69 -2.99
N ALA A 46 -7.02 8.84 -2.27
CA ALA A 46 -7.28 7.40 -2.21
C ALA A 46 -8.66 7.10 -1.61
N SER A 47 -9.05 7.81 -0.56
CA SER A 47 -10.36 7.65 0.09
C SER A 47 -11.50 8.08 -0.82
N THR A 48 -11.37 9.22 -1.49
CA THR A 48 -12.36 9.70 -2.48
C THR A 48 -12.53 8.70 -3.61
N MET A 49 -11.43 8.20 -4.19
CA MET A 49 -11.51 7.18 -5.25
C MET A 49 -12.20 5.91 -4.77
N ARG A 50 -11.92 5.46 -3.55
CA ARG A 50 -12.60 4.29 -2.96
C ARG A 50 -14.11 4.52 -2.81
N VAL A 51 -14.52 5.70 -2.35
CA VAL A 51 -15.95 6.05 -2.25
C VAL A 51 -16.60 6.09 -3.63
N LEU A 52 -15.97 6.72 -4.62
CA LEU A 52 -16.49 6.78 -5.99
C LEU A 52 -16.64 5.38 -6.62
N LEU A 53 -15.64 4.52 -6.49
CA LEU A 53 -15.69 3.14 -6.99
C LEU A 53 -16.76 2.31 -6.27
N PHE A 54 -16.91 2.50 -4.95
CA PHE A 54 -17.97 1.85 -4.18
C PHE A 54 -19.35 2.31 -4.66
N LEU A 55 -19.56 3.62 -4.84
CA LEU A 55 -20.83 4.16 -5.34
C LEU A 55 -21.12 3.70 -6.77
N ALA A 56 -20.11 3.57 -7.63
CA ALA A 56 -20.27 3.01 -8.97
C ALA A 56 -20.77 1.55 -8.92
N ALA A 57 -20.12 0.71 -8.10
CA ALA A 57 -20.55 -0.67 -7.91
C ALA A 57 -21.95 -0.77 -7.30
N LEU A 58 -22.22 0.05 -6.27
CA LEU A 58 -23.54 0.13 -5.64
C LEU A 58 -24.62 0.55 -6.63
N GLY A 59 -24.36 1.53 -7.50
CA GLY A 59 -25.31 1.99 -8.51
C GLY A 59 -25.68 0.91 -9.53
N VAL A 60 -24.72 0.06 -9.92
CA VAL A 60 -24.99 -1.08 -10.82
C VAL A 60 -25.81 -2.16 -10.10
N VAL A 61 -25.42 -2.53 -8.88
CA VAL A 61 -26.12 -3.57 -8.10
C VAL A 61 -27.53 -3.12 -7.69
N ALA A 62 -27.71 -1.84 -7.34
CA ALA A 62 -29.02 -1.28 -6.96
C ALA A 62 -30.03 -1.28 -8.12
N LYS A 63 -29.58 -1.34 -9.38
CA LYS A 63 -30.44 -1.54 -10.55
C LYS A 63 -30.88 -3.00 -10.73
N GLY A 64 -30.52 -3.90 -9.82
CA GLY A 64 -30.79 -5.33 -9.92
C GLY A 64 -29.89 -6.07 -10.91
N ILE A 65 -28.81 -5.44 -11.38
CA ILE A 65 -27.87 -6.06 -12.32
C ILE A 65 -26.91 -6.94 -11.54
N ALA A 66 -26.94 -8.25 -11.81
CA ALA A 66 -25.97 -9.18 -11.27
C ALA A 66 -24.61 -9.00 -11.96
N LEU A 67 -23.56 -8.74 -11.18
CA LEU A 67 -22.20 -8.61 -11.71
C LEU A 67 -21.65 -9.95 -12.18
N ASN A 68 -20.96 -9.94 -13.31
CA ASN A 68 -20.27 -11.11 -13.85
C ASN A 68 -19.18 -11.59 -12.87
N GLN A 69 -19.27 -12.84 -12.41
CA GLN A 69 -18.35 -13.43 -11.44
C GLN A 69 -16.92 -13.60 -11.96
N ALA A 70 -16.72 -13.66 -13.29
CA ALA A 70 -15.39 -13.79 -13.87
C ALA A 70 -14.54 -12.52 -13.68
N ASN A 71 -15.16 -11.33 -13.79
CA ASN A 71 -14.49 -10.05 -13.56
C ASN A 71 -15.49 -8.98 -13.09
N PRO A 72 -15.90 -9.01 -11.81
CA PRO A 72 -16.90 -8.09 -11.28
C PRO A 72 -16.49 -6.62 -11.40
N ALA A 73 -15.19 -6.34 -11.27
CA ALA A 73 -14.66 -4.98 -11.32
C ALA A 73 -14.76 -4.37 -12.72
N ALA A 74 -14.40 -5.12 -13.76
CA ALA A 74 -14.56 -4.66 -15.14
C ALA A 74 -16.03 -4.51 -15.51
N ASP A 75 -16.88 -5.42 -15.03
CA ASP A 75 -18.31 -5.42 -15.33
C ASP A 75 -19.01 -4.18 -14.76
N VAL A 76 -18.63 -3.69 -13.58
CA VAL A 76 -19.14 -2.41 -13.06
C VAL A 76 -18.93 -1.26 -14.06
N PHE A 77 -17.73 -1.16 -14.64
CA PHE A 77 -17.42 -0.12 -15.63
C PHE A 77 -18.14 -0.36 -16.95
N GLN A 78 -18.25 -1.62 -17.36
CA GLN A 78 -18.96 -2.01 -18.58
C GLN A 78 -20.46 -1.73 -18.50
N GLN A 79 -21.10 -2.01 -17.37
CA GLN A 79 -22.52 -1.72 -17.15
C GLN A 79 -22.78 -0.21 -17.04
N ALA A 80 -21.80 0.55 -16.52
CA ALA A 80 -21.93 2.00 -16.40
C ALA A 80 -21.76 2.75 -17.73
N ALA A 81 -20.85 2.32 -18.61
CA ALA A 81 -20.48 3.06 -19.82
C ALA A 81 -20.24 2.18 -21.07
N GLY A 82 -20.79 0.96 -21.09
CA GLY A 82 -20.64 0.01 -22.18
C GLY A 82 -19.18 -0.40 -22.42
N MET A 83 -18.87 -0.69 -23.69
CA MET A 83 -17.51 -1.10 -24.11
C MET A 83 -16.45 -0.02 -23.82
N ILE A 84 -16.84 1.27 -23.81
CA ILE A 84 -15.92 2.36 -23.47
C ILE A 84 -15.49 2.24 -22.00
N GLY A 85 -16.44 2.00 -21.09
CA GLY A 85 -16.15 1.76 -19.68
C GLY A 85 -15.22 0.56 -19.47
N TYR A 86 -15.47 -0.54 -20.17
CA TYR A 86 -14.61 -1.72 -20.14
C TYR A 86 -13.16 -1.41 -20.55
N LYS A 87 -12.96 -0.65 -21.64
CA LYS A 87 -11.62 -0.23 -22.09
C LYS A 87 -10.95 0.72 -21.10
N ILE A 88 -11.69 1.67 -20.53
CA ILE A 88 -11.19 2.59 -19.49
C ILE A 88 -10.71 1.80 -18.28
N PHE A 89 -11.49 0.82 -17.82
CA PHE A 89 -11.09 -0.06 -16.73
C PHE A 89 -9.77 -0.78 -17.04
N GLY A 90 -9.61 -1.30 -18.26
CA GLY A 90 -8.37 -1.92 -18.71
C GLY A 90 -7.16 -0.98 -18.61
N ILE A 91 -7.29 0.28 -19.06
CA ILE A 91 -6.22 1.29 -18.98
C ILE A 91 -5.90 1.64 -17.53
N VAL A 92 -6.92 1.79 -16.67
CA VAL A 92 -6.76 2.07 -15.24
C VAL A 92 -6.02 0.93 -14.55
N MET A 93 -6.43 -0.31 -14.79
CA MET A 93 -5.78 -1.50 -14.20
C MET A 93 -4.35 -1.66 -14.68
N TRP A 94 -4.08 -1.40 -15.96
CA TRP A 94 -2.72 -1.43 -16.51
C TRP A 94 -1.82 -0.38 -15.86
N SER A 95 -2.31 0.86 -15.72
CA SER A 95 -1.59 1.95 -15.06
C SER A 95 -1.35 1.68 -13.58
N ALA A 96 -2.34 1.13 -12.88
CA ALA A 96 -2.24 0.74 -11.48
C ALA A 96 -1.23 -0.41 -11.26
N ALA A 97 -1.18 -1.37 -12.20
CA ALA A 97 -0.23 -2.47 -12.14
C ALA A 97 1.22 -2.00 -12.27
N ILE A 98 1.53 -1.15 -13.25
CA ILE A 98 2.89 -0.62 -13.46
C ILE A 98 3.38 0.15 -12.23
N THR A 99 2.56 1.07 -11.72
CA THR A 99 2.91 1.88 -10.55
C THR A 99 3.13 1.02 -9.29
N SER A 100 2.36 -0.06 -9.14
CA SER A 100 2.50 -1.00 -8.03
C SER A 100 3.76 -1.87 -8.14
N VAL A 101 4.10 -2.36 -9.34
CA VAL A 101 5.33 -3.14 -9.58
C VAL A 101 6.57 -2.28 -9.28
N VAL A 102 6.62 -1.06 -9.81
CA VAL A 102 7.74 -0.15 -9.55
C VAL A 102 7.83 0.22 -8.07
N GLY A 103 6.70 0.48 -7.41
CA GLY A 103 6.68 0.84 -5.99
C GLY A 103 7.12 -0.27 -5.04
N SER A 104 6.64 -1.50 -5.27
CA SER A 104 7.03 -2.66 -4.46
C SER A 104 8.49 -3.05 -4.66
N ALA A 105 8.98 -3.04 -5.90
CA ALA A 105 10.39 -3.30 -6.20
C ALA A 105 11.32 -2.27 -5.55
N TYR A 106 11.01 -0.97 -5.70
CA TYR A 106 11.78 0.11 -5.09
C TYR A 106 11.84 0.01 -3.56
N THR A 107 10.72 -0.30 -2.92
CA THR A 107 10.66 -0.45 -1.46
C THR A 107 11.53 -1.63 -1.01
N SER A 108 11.44 -2.76 -1.71
CA SER A 108 12.22 -3.96 -1.38
C SER A 108 13.73 -3.70 -1.51
N VAL A 109 14.16 -3.06 -2.59
CA VAL A 109 15.57 -2.76 -2.81
C VAL A 109 16.10 -1.68 -1.86
N SER A 110 15.31 -0.65 -1.54
CA SER A 110 15.73 0.38 -0.56
C SER A 110 15.93 -0.18 0.85
N PHE A 111 15.13 -1.17 1.27
CA PHE A 111 15.39 -1.91 2.51
C PHE A 111 16.72 -2.68 2.44
N LEU A 112 16.99 -3.37 1.33
CA LEU A 112 18.24 -4.10 1.15
C LEU A 112 19.47 -3.16 1.14
N LYS A 113 19.36 -1.98 0.50
CA LYS A 113 20.42 -0.93 0.54
C LYS A 113 20.79 -0.53 1.95
N SER A 114 19.79 -0.40 2.83
CA SER A 114 20.00 0.00 4.23
C SER A 114 20.76 -1.06 5.03
N MET A 115 20.76 -2.32 4.57
CA MET A 115 21.49 -3.42 5.20
C MET A 115 22.91 -3.64 4.62
N HIS A 116 23.13 -3.38 3.32
CA HIS A 116 24.44 -3.59 2.66
C HIS A 116 24.78 -2.49 1.64
N ALA A 117 25.87 -1.75 1.91
CA ALA A 117 26.33 -0.62 1.08
C ALA A 117 26.71 -1.00 -0.38
N SER A 118 27.03 -2.28 -0.65
CA SER A 118 27.41 -2.76 -1.98
C SER A 118 26.25 -2.75 -3.00
N ILE A 119 25.01 -2.61 -2.54
CA ILE A 119 23.80 -2.60 -3.37
C ILE A 119 23.60 -1.24 -4.06
N ASN A 120 24.17 -0.16 -3.50
CA ASN A 120 23.96 1.19 -4.01
C ASN A 120 24.59 1.42 -5.39
N LYS A 121 25.63 0.68 -5.76
CA LYS A 121 26.33 0.81 -7.06
C LYS A 121 25.64 0.08 -8.21
N ARG A 122 24.64 -0.77 -7.95
CA ARG A 122 23.96 -1.62 -8.96
C ARG A 122 22.44 -1.64 -8.80
N GLU A 123 21.86 -0.54 -8.32
CA GLU A 123 20.44 -0.46 -7.98
C GLU A 123 19.51 -0.83 -9.14
N SER A 124 19.73 -0.28 -10.33
CA SER A 124 18.87 -0.55 -11.50
C SER A 124 18.86 -2.03 -11.86
N LEU A 125 20.04 -2.67 -11.85
CA LEU A 125 20.20 -4.10 -12.11
C LEU A 125 19.47 -4.94 -11.06
N ILE A 126 19.60 -4.58 -9.77
CA ILE A 126 18.97 -5.30 -8.67
C ILE A 126 17.44 -5.15 -8.70
N LEU A 127 16.92 -3.97 -9.05
CA LEU A 127 15.49 -3.75 -9.28
C LEU A 127 14.96 -4.63 -10.40
N THR A 128 15.63 -4.64 -11.55
CA THR A 128 15.24 -5.48 -12.70
C THR A 128 15.27 -6.96 -12.32
N LEU A 129 16.34 -7.42 -11.65
CA LEU A 129 16.46 -8.80 -11.19
C LEU A 129 15.34 -9.18 -10.20
N PHE A 130 15.02 -8.29 -9.26
CA PHE A 130 13.94 -8.51 -8.29
C PHE A 130 12.58 -8.69 -8.98
N VAL A 131 12.27 -7.86 -9.98
CA VAL A 131 11.03 -7.98 -10.76
C VAL A 131 11.00 -9.27 -11.58
N LEU A 132 12.11 -9.63 -12.24
CA LEU A 132 12.19 -10.87 -13.04
C LEU A 132 12.04 -12.13 -12.17
N ILE A 133 12.66 -12.17 -10.99
CA ILE A 133 12.52 -13.27 -10.04
C ILE A 133 11.06 -13.34 -9.56
N SER A 134 10.48 -12.20 -9.16
CA SER A 134 9.09 -12.16 -8.69
C SER A 134 8.10 -12.63 -9.76
N LEU A 135 8.31 -12.25 -11.01
CA LEU A 135 7.52 -12.70 -12.16
C LEU A 135 7.67 -14.21 -12.38
N THR A 136 8.88 -14.74 -12.30
CA THR A 136 9.16 -16.17 -12.46
C THR A 136 8.44 -16.99 -11.39
N VAL A 137 8.54 -16.56 -10.12
CA VAL A 137 7.81 -17.20 -9.01
C VAL A 137 6.31 -17.15 -9.23
N PHE A 138 5.78 -16.01 -9.68
CA PHE A 138 4.35 -15.85 -9.96
C PHE A 138 3.86 -16.83 -11.04
N ILE A 139 4.61 -16.99 -12.14
CA ILE A 139 4.29 -17.92 -13.23
C ILE A 139 4.29 -19.38 -12.74
N ILE A 140 5.28 -19.76 -11.91
CA ILE A 140 5.42 -21.13 -11.40
C ILE A 140 4.27 -21.49 -10.44
N VAL A 141 3.87 -20.57 -9.54
CA VAL A 141 2.86 -20.87 -8.53
C VAL A 141 1.44 -20.95 -9.12
N GLY A 142 1.12 -20.17 -10.16
CA GLY A 142 -0.11 -20.33 -10.94
C GLY A 142 -1.44 -20.06 -10.21
N GLN A 143 -1.43 -19.38 -9.05
CA GLN A 143 -2.64 -19.13 -8.24
C GLN A 143 -2.79 -17.65 -7.83
N PRO A 144 -3.08 -16.73 -8.77
CA PRO A 144 -3.03 -15.28 -8.54
C PRO A 144 -3.95 -14.80 -7.42
N VAL A 145 -5.18 -15.31 -7.34
CA VAL A 145 -6.16 -14.90 -6.31
C VAL A 145 -5.70 -15.34 -4.92
N LYS A 146 -5.19 -16.56 -4.78
CA LYS A 146 -4.70 -17.06 -3.49
C LYS A 146 -3.43 -16.32 -3.05
N ILE A 147 -2.52 -16.04 -3.97
CA ILE A 147 -1.33 -15.21 -3.70
C ILE A 147 -1.77 -13.81 -3.24
N LEU A 148 -2.70 -13.17 -3.94
CA LEU A 148 -3.20 -11.84 -3.60
C LEU A 148 -3.79 -11.80 -2.19
N VAL A 149 -4.64 -12.78 -1.84
CA VAL A 149 -5.26 -12.88 -0.51
C VAL A 149 -4.20 -13.16 0.57
N ALA A 150 -3.27 -14.07 0.32
CA ALA A 150 -2.20 -14.43 1.25
C ALA A 150 -1.25 -13.24 1.53
N VAL A 151 -0.79 -12.56 0.47
CA VAL A 151 0.07 -11.37 0.60
C VAL A 151 -0.68 -10.23 1.28
N GLY A 152 -1.97 -10.05 1.01
CA GLY A 152 -2.82 -9.09 1.71
C GLY A 152 -2.92 -9.38 3.22
N ALA A 153 -3.05 -10.66 3.60
CA ALA A 153 -3.06 -11.06 5.01
C ALA A 153 -1.69 -10.82 5.67
N LEU A 154 -0.59 -11.25 5.02
CA LEU A 154 0.78 -11.01 5.50
C LEU A 154 1.06 -9.52 5.72
N ASN A 155 0.65 -8.66 4.78
CA ASN A 155 0.79 -7.22 4.93
C ASN A 155 -0.02 -6.65 6.10
N GLY A 156 -1.20 -7.22 6.38
CA GLY A 156 -2.00 -6.89 7.55
C GLY A 156 -1.34 -7.31 8.86
N PHE A 157 -0.62 -8.43 8.87
CA PHE A 157 0.13 -8.90 10.05
C PHE A 157 1.41 -8.11 10.32
N ILE A 158 2.10 -7.65 9.28
CA ILE A 158 3.33 -6.85 9.41
C ILE A 158 3.01 -5.43 9.92
N LEU A 159 1.80 -4.92 9.64
CA LEU A 159 1.36 -3.57 10.00
C LEU A 159 1.54 -3.21 11.50
N PRO A 160 1.05 -4.00 12.48
CA PRO A 160 1.22 -3.66 13.90
C PRO A 160 2.70 -3.57 14.29
N VAL A 161 3.54 -4.48 13.79
CA VAL A 161 5.00 -4.45 14.06
C VAL A 161 5.62 -3.16 13.53
N ALA A 162 5.31 -2.81 12.28
CA ALA A 162 5.79 -1.57 11.65
C ALA A 162 5.33 -0.32 12.42
N LEU A 163 4.05 -0.25 12.79
CA LEU A 163 3.50 0.90 13.53
C LEU A 163 4.09 1.03 14.93
N ILE A 164 4.29 -0.07 15.65
CA ILE A 164 4.94 -0.05 16.98
C ILE A 164 6.33 0.56 16.85
N LEU A 165 7.14 0.11 15.89
CA LEU A 165 8.49 0.64 15.67
C LEU A 165 8.47 2.14 15.35
N ILE A 166 7.53 2.59 14.51
CA ILE A 166 7.37 4.00 14.16
C ILE A 166 6.95 4.83 15.38
N ILE A 167 5.98 4.38 16.16
CA ILE A 167 5.47 5.12 17.33
C ILE A 167 6.55 5.22 18.41
N VAL A 168 7.23 4.11 18.73
CA VAL A 168 8.35 4.09 19.68
C VAL A 168 9.50 4.96 19.16
N GLY A 169 9.83 4.86 17.88
CA GLY A 169 10.84 5.70 17.23
C GLY A 169 10.51 7.19 17.30
N SER A 170 9.23 7.57 17.10
CA SER A 170 8.75 8.95 17.16
C SER A 170 8.90 9.61 18.54
N GLY A 171 9.05 8.81 19.61
CA GLY A 171 9.30 9.28 20.97
C GLY A 171 10.78 9.36 21.35
N ASN A 172 11.68 8.78 20.55
CA ASN A 172 13.09 8.68 20.90
C ASN A 172 13.86 9.94 20.45
N LYS A 173 14.24 10.78 21.41
CA LYS A 173 15.03 12.01 21.16
C LYS A 173 16.35 11.78 20.41
N LYS A 174 16.95 10.58 20.52
CA LYS A 174 18.17 10.22 19.76
C LYS A 174 17.90 10.04 18.26
N ILE A 175 16.67 9.71 17.87
CA ILE A 175 16.27 9.49 16.48
C ILE A 175 15.67 10.77 15.90
N VAL A 176 14.73 11.39 16.62
CA VAL A 176 13.89 12.48 16.08
C VAL A 176 14.42 13.88 16.43
N GLY A 177 15.42 13.96 17.30
CA GLY A 177 16.03 15.21 17.73
C GLY A 177 15.07 16.08 18.53
N ALA A 178 14.97 17.36 18.16
CA ALA A 178 14.14 18.36 18.85
C ALA A 178 12.65 18.34 18.43
N TYR A 179 12.27 17.54 17.43
CA TYR A 179 10.88 17.49 16.98
C TYR A 179 10.00 16.73 17.96
N LEU A 180 8.86 17.33 18.31
CA LEU A 180 7.86 16.75 19.19
C LEU A 180 6.69 16.24 18.35
N HIS A 181 6.58 14.92 18.23
CA HIS A 181 5.45 14.32 17.54
C HIS A 181 4.15 14.49 18.37
N PRO A 182 3.04 14.97 17.77
CA PRO A 182 1.81 15.25 18.49
C PRO A 182 1.27 14.03 19.27
N THR A 183 0.96 14.23 20.55
CA THR A 183 0.54 13.14 21.44
C THR A 183 -0.77 12.48 21.00
N TRP A 184 -1.70 13.25 20.42
CA TRP A 184 -2.96 12.71 19.91
C TRP A 184 -2.75 11.73 18.74
N LEU A 185 -1.83 12.01 17.82
CA LEU A 185 -1.46 11.09 16.74
C LEU A 185 -0.84 9.80 17.28
N LYS A 186 -0.03 9.88 18.34
CA LYS A 186 0.53 8.70 19.02
C LYS A 186 -0.58 7.85 19.65
N MET A 187 -1.56 8.48 20.30
CA MET A 187 -2.72 7.76 20.86
C MET A 187 -3.52 7.04 19.77
N PHE A 188 -3.84 7.73 18.66
CA PHE A 188 -4.51 7.11 17.52
C PHE A 188 -3.67 5.97 16.91
N GLY A 189 -2.35 6.13 16.83
CA GLY A 189 -1.43 5.08 16.40
C GLY A 189 -1.54 3.83 17.28
N TRP A 190 -1.53 3.97 18.60
CA TRP A 190 -1.69 2.85 19.53
C TRP A 190 -3.06 2.17 19.44
N ILE A 191 -4.13 2.95 19.23
CA ILE A 191 -5.48 2.41 18.99
C ILE A 191 -5.48 1.54 17.72
N VAL A 192 -4.86 2.01 16.64
CA VAL A 192 -4.75 1.24 15.38
C VAL A 192 -3.91 -0.02 15.57
N VAL A 193 -2.82 0.04 16.34
CA VAL A 193 -2.02 -1.15 16.70
C VAL A 193 -2.88 -2.17 17.45
N ALA A 194 -3.61 -1.76 18.49
CA ALA A 194 -4.48 -2.66 19.24
C ALA A 194 -5.57 -3.29 18.35
N ALA A 195 -6.22 -2.48 17.51
CA ALA A 195 -7.25 -2.95 16.59
C ALA A 195 -6.69 -3.94 15.54
N THR A 196 -5.51 -3.67 14.98
CA THR A 196 -4.89 -4.55 13.99
C THR A 196 -4.38 -5.85 14.59
N ILE A 197 -3.84 -5.84 15.81
CA ILE A 197 -3.51 -7.06 16.56
C ILE A 197 -4.76 -7.89 16.82
N PHE A 198 -5.84 -7.26 17.30
CA PHE A 198 -7.11 -7.96 17.54
C PHE A 198 -7.66 -8.62 16.27
N LEU A 199 -7.68 -7.89 15.15
CA LEU A 199 -8.09 -8.42 13.84
C LEU A 199 -7.17 -9.53 13.35
N SER A 200 -5.88 -9.47 13.67
CA SER A 200 -4.89 -10.48 13.32
C SER A 200 -5.14 -11.79 14.06
N VAL A 201 -5.27 -11.73 15.38
CA VAL A 201 -5.54 -12.89 16.24
C VAL A 201 -6.87 -13.54 15.86
N LYS A 202 -7.93 -12.73 15.67
CA LYS A 202 -9.24 -13.23 15.23
C LYS A 202 -9.22 -13.87 13.84
N SER A 203 -8.25 -13.52 12.98
CA SER A 203 -8.14 -14.16 11.66
C SER A 203 -7.51 -15.54 11.71
N PHE A 204 -6.87 -15.91 12.83
CA PHE A 204 -6.25 -17.23 13.06
C PHE A 204 -7.13 -18.19 13.88
N LEU A 205 -8.04 -17.64 14.69
CA LEU A 205 -9.08 -18.39 15.42
C LEU A 205 -10.29 -18.64 14.52
#